data_AF-A0A4P5QSK7-F1
#
_entry.id   AF-A0A4P5QSK7-F1
#
_cell.length_a   1.000
_cell.length_b   1.000
_cell.length_c   1.000
_cell.angle_alpha   90.00
_cell.angle_beta   90.00
_cell.angle_gamma   90.00
#
_symmetry.space_group_name_H-M   'P 1'
#
loop_
_entity.id
_entity.type
_entity.pdbx_description
1 polymer ?
#
loop_
_entity_poly.entity_id
_entity_poly.type
_entity_poly.pdbx_seq_one_letter_code
_entity_poly.pdbx_strand_id
1 'polypeptide(L)'
;MDFGNFHYRQFTRQNNLAIYEQMKRGKVYSYEVIRIRRRRAVEIKGSVYPEREVYPRSEDWGADGFTCCTLTEAHARLHRLQKEEVSAV
;
A
#
# COMPACT_ATOMS: atom_id res chain seq x y z
N MET A 1 -23.50 14.41 11.05
CA MET A 1 -23.12 13.04 11.43
C MET A 1 -21.80 12.72 10.76
N ASP A 2 -20.80 12.30 11.52
CA ASP A 2 -19.48 11.96 11.00
C ASP A 2 -19.50 10.46 10.66
N PHE A 3 -19.55 10.11 9.38
CA PHE A 3 -19.84 8.75 8.89
C PHE A 3 -18.70 7.73 9.10
N GLY A 4 -17.83 7.92 10.10
CA GLY A 4 -16.95 6.86 10.60
C GLY A 4 -16.01 6.23 9.57
N ASN A 5 -15.68 6.96 8.50
CA ASN A 5 -14.76 6.49 7.47
C ASN A 5 -13.35 6.37 8.02
N PHE A 6 -12.61 5.41 7.48
CA PHE A 6 -11.18 5.33 7.71
C PHE A 6 -10.48 6.41 6.88
N HIS A 7 -9.54 7.10 7.50
CA HIS A 7 -8.64 8.05 6.86
C HIS A 7 -7.26 7.41 6.80
N TYR A 8 -6.58 7.57 5.68
CA TYR A 8 -5.25 7.00 5.49
C TYR A 8 -4.21 8.11 5.38
N ARG A 9 -3.17 8.04 6.21
CA ARG A 9 -2.02 8.93 6.13
C ARG A 9 -0.80 8.11 5.76
N GLN A 10 -0.10 8.49 4.69
CA GLN A 10 1.19 7.86 4.37
C GLN A 10 2.19 8.20 5.47
N PHE A 11 2.65 7.18 6.19
CA PHE A 11 3.63 7.32 7.26
C PHE A 11 5.07 7.26 6.72
N THR A 12 5.34 6.27 5.87
CA THR A 12 6.64 6.15 5.19
C THR A 12 6.47 5.55 3.80
N ARG A 13 7.40 5.88 2.91
CA ARG A 13 7.49 5.31 1.57
C ARG A 13 8.95 5.10 1.17
N GLN A 14 9.23 3.90 0.69
CA GLN A 14 10.54 3.47 0.20
C GLN A 14 10.33 2.78 -1.16
N ASN A 15 10.62 3.50 -2.24
CA ASN A 15 10.37 3.08 -3.63
C ASN A 15 8.89 2.69 -3.85
N ASN A 16 8.67 1.40 -4.09
CA ASN A 16 7.39 0.77 -4.37
C ASN A 16 6.73 0.21 -3.11
N LEU A 17 7.26 0.48 -1.91
CA LEU A 17 6.70 0.01 -0.65
C LEU A 17 6.30 1.22 0.20
N ALA A 18 5.14 1.16 0.83
CA ALA A 18 4.65 2.23 1.69
C ALA A 18 3.93 1.68 2.92
N ILE A 19 3.98 2.43 4.01
CA ILE A 19 3.15 2.22 5.21
C ILE A 19 2.16 3.37 5.31
N TYR A 20 0.88 3.04 5.47
CA TYR A 20 -0.18 3.98 5.77
C TYR A 20 -0.68 3.77 7.19
N GLU A 21 -0.93 4.84 7.93
CA GLU A 21 -1.73 4.81 9.15
C GLU A 21 -3.20 4.83 8.78
N GLN A 22 -3.93 3.81 9.21
CA GLN A 22 -5.39 3.79 9.16
C GLN A 22 -5.92 4.48 10.41
N MET A 23 -6.56 5.62 10.22
CA MET A 23 -7.07 6.48 11.28
C MET A 23 -8.59 6.47 11.29
N LYS A 24 -9.17 6.52 12.49
CA LYS A 24 -10.62 6.73 12.69
C LYS A 24 -10.83 7.66 13.87
N ARG A 25 -11.62 8.72 13.67
CA ARG A 25 -11.89 9.75 14.71
C ARG A 25 -10.60 10.30 15.34
N GLY A 26 -9.59 10.57 14.52
CA GLY A 26 -8.30 11.12 14.94
C GLY A 26 -7.35 10.15 15.66
N LYS A 27 -7.72 8.87 15.83
CA LYS A 27 -6.86 7.84 16.43
C LYS A 27 -6.37 6.86 15.38
N VAL A 28 -5.10 6.45 15.48
CA VAL A 28 -4.54 5.36 14.67
C VAL A 28 -5.13 4.04 15.16
N TYR A 29 -5.74 3.29 14.25
CA TYR A 29 -6.37 2.00 14.51
C TYR A 29 -5.47 0.84 14.08
N SER A 30 -4.80 0.99 12.93
CA SER A 30 -3.90 0.00 12.36
C SER A 30 -2.95 0.66 11.36
N TYR A 31 -2.05 -0.13 10.80
CA TYR A 31 -1.13 0.26 9.74
C TYR A 31 -1.33 -0.65 8.53
N GLU A 32 -1.28 -0.10 7.33
CA GLU A 32 -1.34 -0.87 6.08
C GLU A 32 -0.01 -0.76 5.36
N VAL A 33 0.68 -1.90 5.19
CA VAL A 33 1.90 -2.00 4.40
C VAL A 33 1.52 -2.48 3.01
N ILE A 34 1.88 -1.71 1.99
CA ILE A 34 1.49 -2.00 0.60
C ILE A 34 2.69 -1.99 -0.34
N ARG A 35 2.63 -2.86 -1.37
CA ARG A 35 3.47 -2.83 -2.56
C ARG A 35 2.72 -2.15 -3.70
N ILE A 36 3.23 -1.00 -4.11
CA ILE A 36 2.74 -0.16 -5.19
C ILE A 36 3.42 -0.60 -6.49
N ARG A 37 2.63 -1.06 -7.45
CA ARG A 37 3.14 -1.51 -8.76
C ARG A 37 3.05 -0.38 -9.77
N ARG A 38 4.03 -0.30 -10.69
CA ARG A 38 3.97 0.62 -11.84
C ARG A 38 3.42 -0.12 -13.04
N ARG A 39 2.27 0.30 -13.57
CA ARG A 39 1.75 -0.22 -14.84
C ARG A 39 2.10 0.74 -15.96
N ARG A 40 2.75 0.19 -16.99
CA ARG A 40 3.09 0.90 -18.23
C ARG A 40 1.83 1.43 -18.92
N ALA A 41 2.02 2.47 -19.73
CA ALA A 41 0.96 2.99 -20.57
C ALA A 41 0.42 1.89 -21.49
N VAL A 42 -0.90 1.86 -21.66
CA VAL A 42 -1.58 0.85 -22.49
C VAL A 42 -2.76 1.48 -23.19
N GLU A 43 -2.98 1.11 -24.45
CA GLU A 43 -4.20 1.45 -25.17
C GLU A 43 -5.18 0.28 -25.07
N ILE A 44 -6.40 0.55 -24.60
CA ILE A 44 -7.47 -0.44 -24.49
C ILE A 44 -8.69 0.12 -25.20
N LYS A 45 -9.13 -0.56 -26.27
CA LYS A 45 -10.32 -0.20 -27.06
C LYS A 45 -10.31 1.28 -27.51
N GLY A 46 -9.18 1.76 -28.02
CA GLY A 46 -9.01 3.14 -28.49
C GLY A 46 -8.86 4.20 -27.38
N SER A 47 -8.85 3.78 -26.11
CA SER A 47 -8.57 4.68 -24.97
C SER A 47 -7.14 4.50 -24.49
N VAL A 48 -6.36 5.59 -24.46
CA VAL A 48 -4.99 5.59 -23.94
C VAL A 48 -5.02 5.75 -22.43
N TYR A 49 -4.45 4.77 -21.73
CA TYR A 49 -4.21 4.84 -20.31
C TYR A 49 -2.74 5.14 -20.06
N PRO A 50 -2.41 6.27 -19.42
CA PRO A 50 -1.02 6.60 -19.13
C PRO A 50 -0.43 5.62 -18.12
N GLU A 51 0.90 5.65 -18.04
CA GLU A 51 1.62 4.97 -16.98
C GLU A 51 1.12 5.46 -15.62
N ARG A 52 0.84 4.52 -14.72
CA ARG A 52 0.28 4.85 -13.40
C ARG A 52 0.72 3.89 -12.33
N GLU A 53 0.66 4.38 -11.10
CA GLU A 53 0.74 3.55 -9.91
C GLU A 53 -0.55 2.74 -9.76
N VAL A 54 -0.39 1.49 -9.35
CA VAL A 54 -1.47 0.57 -9.03
C VAL A 54 -1.26 0.10 -7.60
N TYR A 55 -2.20 0.49 -6.77
CA TYR A 55 -2.28 0.10 -5.37
C TYR A 55 -2.96 -1.27 -5.26
N PRO A 56 -2.65 -2.07 -4.23
CA PRO A 56 -3.27 -3.37 -4.00
C PRO A 56 -4.80 -3.25 -3.91
N ARG A 57 -5.50 -4.20 -4.49
CA ARG A 57 -6.94 -4.40 -4.28
C ARG A 57 -7.17 -5.36 -3.12
N SER A 58 -8.42 -5.53 -2.73
CA SER A 58 -8.80 -6.47 -1.66
C SER A 58 -8.29 -7.89 -1.93
N GLU A 59 -8.27 -8.33 -3.19
CA GLU A 59 -7.82 -9.65 -3.61
C GLU A 59 -6.29 -9.83 -3.52
N ASP A 60 -5.54 -8.72 -3.45
CA ASP A 60 -4.08 -8.72 -3.37
C ASP A 60 -3.57 -8.76 -1.91
N TRP A 61 -4.48 -8.72 -0.92
CA TRP A 61 -4.12 -8.74 0.49
C TRP A 61 -3.53 -10.10 0.89
N GLY A 62 -2.44 -10.07 1.65
CA GLY A 62 -1.61 -11.24 1.95
C GLY A 62 -0.47 -11.47 0.96
N ALA A 63 -0.49 -10.83 -0.22
CA ALA A 63 0.60 -10.86 -1.20
C ALA A 63 1.27 -9.48 -1.33
N ASP A 64 0.49 -8.45 -1.66
CA ASP A 64 0.97 -7.09 -1.89
C ASP A 64 0.41 -6.07 -0.89
N GLY A 65 -0.54 -6.45 -0.05
CA GLY A 65 -1.10 -5.62 1.01
C GLY A 65 -1.16 -6.36 2.35
N PHE A 66 -0.84 -5.70 3.44
CA PHE A 66 -0.85 -6.29 4.78
C PHE A 66 -1.33 -5.29 5.82
N THR A 67 -2.21 -5.73 6.71
CA THR A 67 -2.63 -4.96 7.89
C THR A 67 -1.77 -5.37 9.09
N CYS A 68 -1.26 -4.39 9.82
CA CYS A 68 -0.45 -4.55 11.03
C CYS A 68 -1.08 -3.75 12.17
N CYS A 69 -1.05 -4.30 13.39
CA CYS A 69 -1.64 -3.64 14.55
C CYS A 69 -0.71 -2.56 15.12
N THR A 70 0.60 -2.75 14.96
CA THR A 70 1.61 -1.83 15.48
C THR A 70 2.54 -1.32 14.38
N LEU A 71 3.15 -0.15 14.63
CA LEU A 71 4.14 0.41 13.72
C LEU A 71 5.37 -0.50 13.60
N THR A 72 5.79 -1.15 14.69
CA THR A 72 6.91 -2.10 14.69
C THR A 72 6.65 -3.28 13.75
N GLU A 73 5.46 -3.88 13.79
CA GLU A 73 5.07 -4.93 12.86
C GLU A 73 5.04 -4.44 11.41
N ALA A 74 4.55 -3.23 11.18
CA ALA A 74 4.50 -2.63 9.86
C ALA A 74 5.91 -2.42 9.28
N HIS A 75 6.85 -1.92 10.08
CA HIS A 75 8.26 -1.79 9.69
C HIS A 75 8.91 -3.15 9.43
N ALA A 76 8.65 -4.16 10.27
CA ALA A 76 9.16 -5.51 10.07
C ALA A 76 8.64 -6.12 8.75
N ARG A 77 7.35 -5.93 8.44
CA ARG A 77 6.74 -6.36 7.18
C ARG A 77 7.34 -5.62 5.98
N LEU A 78 7.49 -4.30 6.06
CA LEU A 78 8.11 -3.50 5.00
C LEU A 78 9.54 -3.98 4.70
N HIS A 79 10.35 -4.19 5.74
CA HIS A 79 11.71 -4.67 5.59
C HIS A 79 11.79 -6.08 4.98
N ARG A 80 10.84 -6.96 5.31
CA ARG A 80 10.73 -8.27 4.66
C ARG A 80 10.43 -8.14 3.16
N LEU A 81 9.45 -7.31 2.80
CA LEU A 81 9.12 -7.06 1.39
C LEU A 81 10.29 -6.44 0.63
N GLN A 82 11.07 -5.56 1.27
CA GLN A 82 12.29 -5.00 0.66
C GLN A 82 13.31 -6.08 0.32
N LYS A 83 13.54 -7.03 1.23
CA LYS A 83 14.46 -8.15 0.96
C LYS A 83 13.98 -9.02 -0.18
N GLU A 84 12.67 -9.27 -0.26
CA GLU A 84 12.06 -10.04 -1.34
C GLU A 84 12.22 -9.31 -2.69
N GLU A 85 12.06 -7.98 -2.75
CA GLU A 85 12.31 -7.19 -3.97
C GLU A 85 13.78 -7.23 -4.40
N VAL A 86 14.73 -7.17 -3.46
CA VAL A 86 16.17 -7.21 -3.75
C VAL A 86 16.63 -8.59 -4.21
N SER A 87 16.04 -9.67 -3.69
CA SER A 87 16.37 -11.04 -4.12
C SER A 87 15.73 -11.46 -5.44
N ALA A 88 14.76 -10.69 -5.95
CA ALA A 88 14.08 -10.96 -7.22
C ALA A 88 14.79 -10.33 -8.44
N VAL A 89 15.92 -9.66 -8.24
CA VAL A 89 16.75 -9.00 -9.27
C VAL A 89 18.07 -9.73 -9.44
#